data_AF-A0A9E4YGH1-F1
#
_entry.id   AF-A0A9E4YGH1-F1
#
_cell.length_a   1.000
_cell.length_b   1.000
_cell.length_c   1.000
_cell.angle_alpha   90.00
_cell.angle_beta   90.00
_cell.angle_gamma   90.00
#
_symmetry.space_group_name_H-M   'P 1'
#
loop_
_entity.id
_entity.type
_entity.pdbx_description
1 polymer ?
#
loop_
_entity_poly.entity_id
_entity_poly.type
_entity_poly.pdbx_seq_one_letter_code
_entity_poly.pdbx_strand_id
1 'polypeptide(L)'
;MTTTTDRYDLWTLTPFEQWLKDEGVHIVTDQLIRDVYSVETKPWERTGCSAAILDLTQEPTEGALINTQGVTRYIYDIPPGGKFNAERHMYEEIFFVLKGRGATTVWVDDDGPKHTFEWQEGSVFSIPLNAWHEIYNGQGDDTARLYAASSAPTAFNLYASPEFVFNCPVSFPDRFNPTDEQYFSGKSTKLADRFMQTNFIADVNAVSLDRWRARGPGANMMILMAGGHFICHVSEFPAGTYKKAHTQPPMGRGRAAGLGLPTSTAYLFLNGEGYDLQWDVGVTPGEGVPFERLDYGAGTLMTPGSSYHQHFNLSKEPSRYVVFRYGNPRYTGAGSKRQSDTGG
;
A
#
# COMPACT_ATOMS: atom_id res chain seq x y z
N MET A 1 -31.46 -30.40 13.52
CA MET A 1 -31.42 -29.22 14.42
C MET A 1 -29.97 -28.85 14.56
N THR A 2 -29.50 -27.87 13.79
CA THR A 2 -28.18 -27.26 14.01
C THR A 2 -28.20 -26.58 15.37
N THR A 3 -27.23 -26.91 16.21
CA THR A 3 -27.13 -26.32 17.54
C THR A 3 -26.84 -24.83 17.40
N THR A 4 -27.20 -24.01 18.38
CA THR A 4 -27.00 -22.55 18.33
C THR A 4 -25.53 -22.20 18.09
N THR A 5 -24.59 -23.04 18.54
CA THR A 5 -23.15 -22.99 18.29
C THR A 5 -22.77 -23.18 16.82
N ASP A 6 -23.35 -24.15 16.10
CA ASP A 6 -23.06 -24.39 14.67
C ASP A 6 -23.50 -23.22 13.78
N ARG A 7 -24.48 -22.43 14.23
CA ARG A 7 -24.91 -21.21 13.53
C ARG A 7 -23.94 -20.06 13.70
N TYR A 8 -23.11 -20.02 14.74
CA TYR A 8 -22.13 -18.95 14.94
C TYR A 8 -20.84 -19.20 14.17
N ASP A 9 -20.43 -20.46 14.00
CA ASP A 9 -19.22 -20.82 13.24
C ASP A 9 -19.27 -20.35 11.77
N LEU A 10 -20.47 -20.30 11.18
CA LEU A 10 -20.71 -19.86 9.79
C LEU A 10 -20.56 -18.35 9.54
N TRP A 11 -20.38 -17.52 10.58
CA TRP A 11 -20.30 -16.05 10.46
C TRP A 11 -19.09 -15.45 11.19
N THR A 12 -18.06 -16.27 11.44
CA THR A 12 -16.87 -15.83 12.17
C THR A 12 -15.89 -15.03 11.31
N LEU A 13 -15.86 -15.29 10.00
CA LEU A 13 -14.93 -14.66 9.07
C LEU A 13 -15.63 -13.64 8.17
N THR A 14 -14.96 -12.51 7.91
CA THR A 14 -15.36 -11.60 6.84
C THR A 14 -15.20 -12.28 5.47
N PRO A 15 -15.86 -11.78 4.40
CA PRO A 15 -15.64 -12.32 3.06
C PRO A 15 -14.17 -12.32 2.62
N PHE A 16 -13.39 -11.33 3.04
CA PHE A 16 -11.95 -11.30 2.76
C PHE A 16 -11.18 -12.36 3.54
N GLU A 17 -11.48 -12.55 4.83
CA GLU A 17 -10.87 -13.63 5.63
C GLU A 17 -11.21 -15.01 5.07
N GLN A 18 -12.47 -15.22 4.66
CA GLN A 18 -12.88 -16.47 4.04
C GLN A 18 -12.09 -16.73 2.74
N TRP A 19 -11.93 -15.71 1.89
CA TRP A 19 -11.12 -15.84 0.68
C TRP A 19 -9.64 -16.15 1.00
N LEU A 20 -9.02 -15.47 1.96
CA LEU A 20 -7.64 -15.77 2.36
C LEU A 20 -7.47 -17.20 2.86
N LYS A 21 -8.44 -17.69 3.64
CA LYS A 21 -8.47 -19.07 4.13
C LYS A 21 -8.56 -20.07 2.98
N ASP A 22 -9.41 -19.80 2.00
CA ASP A 22 -9.60 -20.67 0.84
C ASP A 22 -8.37 -20.68 -0.08
N GLU A 23 -7.68 -19.54 -0.22
CA GLU A 23 -6.42 -19.42 -0.97
C GLU A 23 -5.23 -20.08 -0.26
N GLY A 24 -5.31 -20.29 1.06
CA GLY A 24 -4.23 -20.86 1.86
C GLY A 24 -2.95 -20.01 1.88
N VAL A 25 -3.07 -18.71 1.60
CA VAL A 25 -1.92 -17.80 1.53
C VAL A 25 -1.31 -17.57 2.91
N HIS A 26 0.02 -17.47 2.98
CA HIS A 26 0.72 -17.21 4.22
C HIS A 26 0.43 -15.79 4.73
N ILE A 27 0.15 -15.65 6.02
CA ILE A 27 -0.08 -14.37 6.70
C ILE A 27 1.02 -14.17 7.74
N VAL A 28 1.64 -13.00 7.72
CA VAL A 28 2.60 -12.53 8.71
C VAL A 28 1.96 -11.37 9.46
N THR A 29 1.75 -11.55 10.76
CA THR A 29 1.14 -10.54 11.64
C THR A 29 2.22 -9.91 12.50
N ASP A 30 2.59 -8.66 12.17
CA ASP A 30 3.54 -7.87 12.95
C ASP A 30 3.38 -6.39 12.58
N GLN A 31 3.23 -5.50 13.56
CA GLN A 31 3.18 -4.06 13.32
C GLN A 31 4.50 -3.50 12.75
N LEU A 32 5.62 -4.14 13.08
CA LEU A 32 6.98 -3.72 12.73
C LEU A 32 7.73 -4.85 12.01
N ILE A 33 7.65 -4.84 10.69
CA ILE A 33 8.52 -5.67 9.87
C ILE A 33 9.85 -4.94 9.71
N ARG A 34 10.87 -5.41 10.44
CA ARG A 34 12.19 -4.76 10.46
C ARG A 34 12.88 -4.74 9.09
N ASP A 35 12.65 -5.78 8.31
CA ASP A 35 13.27 -5.96 7.00
C ASP A 35 12.33 -6.71 6.03
N VAL A 36 11.77 -5.99 5.07
CA VAL A 36 10.91 -6.56 4.02
C VAL A 36 11.66 -7.51 3.07
N TYR A 37 12.99 -7.46 3.01
CA TYR A 37 13.81 -8.33 2.17
C TYR A 37 13.99 -9.74 2.74
N SER A 38 13.66 -9.95 4.02
CA SER A 38 13.79 -11.25 4.70
C SER A 38 12.46 -11.86 5.15
N VAL A 39 11.32 -11.19 4.88
CA VAL A 39 9.98 -11.76 5.11
C VAL A 39 9.88 -13.13 4.42
N GLU A 40 9.46 -14.14 5.19
CA GLU A 40 9.20 -15.49 4.69
C GLU A 40 7.99 -15.46 3.75
N THR A 41 8.13 -16.05 2.57
CA THR A 41 7.04 -16.24 1.61
C THR A 41 6.78 -17.72 1.42
N LYS A 42 5.54 -18.10 1.13
CA LYS A 42 5.15 -19.49 0.83
C LYS A 42 4.44 -19.58 -0.51
N PRO A 43 4.46 -20.73 -1.19
CA PRO A 43 3.79 -20.89 -2.47
C PRO A 43 2.32 -20.44 -2.40
N TRP A 44 1.92 -19.63 -3.37
CA TRP A 44 0.54 -19.18 -3.55
C TRP A 44 0.08 -19.55 -4.96
N GLU A 45 -0.65 -20.66 -5.05
CA GLU A 45 -0.98 -21.35 -6.30
C GLU A 45 -1.58 -20.43 -7.37
N ARG A 46 -2.55 -19.59 -6.98
CA ARG A 46 -3.24 -18.64 -7.86
C ARG A 46 -2.27 -17.75 -8.64
N THR A 47 -1.23 -17.26 -7.97
CA THR A 47 -0.26 -16.32 -8.56
C THR A 47 0.91 -17.02 -9.23
N GLY A 48 1.14 -18.31 -8.97
CA GLY A 48 2.32 -19.04 -9.44
C GLY A 48 3.63 -18.62 -8.75
N CYS A 49 3.56 -17.74 -7.75
CA CYS A 49 4.68 -17.18 -7.00
C CYS A 49 4.64 -17.62 -5.54
N SER A 50 5.70 -17.34 -4.78
CA SER A 50 5.64 -17.39 -3.33
C SER A 50 5.22 -16.02 -2.78
N ALA A 51 4.36 -15.98 -1.77
CA ALA A 51 3.87 -14.73 -1.19
C ALA A 51 3.64 -14.81 0.33
N ALA A 52 3.51 -13.63 0.93
CA ALA A 52 3.02 -13.43 2.28
C ALA A 52 2.16 -12.17 2.35
N ILE A 53 0.94 -12.30 2.84
CA ILE A 53 0.09 -11.18 3.26
C ILE A 53 0.64 -10.63 4.58
N LEU A 54 0.67 -9.31 4.71
CA LEU A 54 1.19 -8.61 5.88
C LEU A 54 0.04 -7.98 6.66
N ASP A 55 -0.25 -8.53 7.84
CA ASP A 55 -1.19 -7.93 8.79
C ASP A 55 -0.42 -7.04 9.78
N LEU A 56 -0.31 -5.76 9.43
CA LEU A 56 0.50 -4.80 10.18
C LEU A 56 -0.26 -4.17 11.37
N THR A 57 -1.04 -4.98 12.09
CA THR A 57 -1.87 -4.51 13.21
C THR A 57 -1.08 -4.51 14.52
N GLN A 58 -1.13 -3.40 15.25
CA GLN A 58 -0.50 -3.24 16.58
C GLN A 58 -1.04 -4.23 17.61
N GLU A 59 -2.37 -4.31 17.72
CA GLU A 59 -3.07 -5.19 18.66
C GLU A 59 -3.99 -6.13 17.88
N PRO A 60 -3.49 -7.31 17.44
CA PRO A 60 -4.31 -8.29 16.76
C PRO A 60 -5.46 -8.79 17.64
N THR A 61 -6.65 -8.90 17.08
CA THR A 61 -7.82 -9.48 17.75
C THR A 61 -7.68 -11.00 17.81
N GLU A 62 -7.85 -11.58 19.00
CA GLU A 62 -7.85 -13.03 19.17
C GLU A 62 -8.95 -13.68 18.31
N GLY A 63 -8.59 -14.70 17.53
CA GLY A 63 -9.50 -15.43 16.65
C GLY A 63 -9.74 -14.80 15.27
N ALA A 64 -9.27 -13.58 15.02
CA ALA A 64 -9.26 -13.01 13.66
C ALA A 64 -8.17 -13.66 12.82
N LEU A 65 -8.45 -13.96 11.55
CA LEU A 65 -7.45 -14.45 10.60
C LEU A 65 -6.53 -13.32 10.15
N ILE A 66 -7.12 -12.13 9.93
CA ILE A 66 -6.41 -10.89 9.62
C ILE A 66 -7.21 -9.70 10.15
N ASN A 67 -6.52 -8.74 10.75
CA ASN A 67 -7.16 -7.55 11.34
C ASN A 67 -7.28 -6.40 10.34
N THR A 68 -6.42 -6.40 9.33
CA THR A 68 -6.44 -5.37 8.30
C THR A 68 -7.58 -5.59 7.29
N GLN A 69 -8.74 -4.97 7.56
CA GLN A 69 -9.98 -5.15 6.79
C GLN A 69 -10.27 -4.09 5.71
N GLY A 70 -9.32 -3.17 5.47
CA GLY A 70 -9.48 -2.09 4.48
C GLY A 70 -8.51 -2.16 3.30
N VAL A 71 -7.22 -2.19 3.61
CA VAL A 71 -6.11 -2.18 2.63
C VAL A 71 -5.12 -3.22 3.08
N THR A 72 -4.85 -4.23 2.26
CA THR A 72 -3.85 -5.24 2.59
C THR A 72 -2.51 -4.91 1.95
N ARG A 73 -1.46 -5.54 2.46
CA ARG A 73 -0.10 -5.47 1.93
C ARG A 73 0.41 -6.87 1.75
N TYR A 74 1.30 -7.07 0.79
CA TYR A 74 1.93 -8.36 0.62
C TYR A 74 3.30 -8.24 0.00
N ILE A 75 4.16 -9.18 0.36
CA ILE A 75 5.43 -9.47 -0.30
C ILE A 75 5.18 -10.66 -1.21
N TYR A 76 5.75 -10.63 -2.40
CA TYR A 76 5.83 -11.82 -3.22
C TYR A 76 7.16 -11.90 -3.96
N ASP A 77 7.53 -13.14 -4.23
CA ASP A 77 8.77 -13.57 -4.85
C ASP A 77 8.43 -14.27 -6.16
N ILE A 78 8.84 -13.65 -7.26
CA ILE A 78 8.73 -14.25 -8.59
C ILE A 78 10.01 -15.06 -8.83
N PRO A 79 9.92 -16.38 -9.10
CA PRO A 79 11.11 -17.21 -9.28
C PRO A 79 11.97 -16.75 -10.47
N PRO A 80 13.26 -17.16 -10.54
CA PRO A 80 14.12 -16.84 -11.68
C PRO A 80 13.49 -17.23 -13.02
N GLY A 81 13.38 -16.27 -13.94
CA GLY A 81 12.73 -16.41 -15.25
C GLY A 81 11.23 -16.70 -15.20
N GLY A 82 10.64 -16.66 -14.00
CA GLY A 82 9.25 -16.95 -13.75
C GLY A 82 8.34 -15.74 -13.97
N LYS A 83 7.07 -15.95 -13.64
CA LYS A 83 6.04 -14.93 -13.76
C LYS A 83 5.03 -15.05 -12.63
N PHE A 84 4.46 -13.91 -12.28
CA PHE A 84 3.19 -13.80 -11.59
C PHE A 84 2.08 -14.00 -12.63
N ASN A 85 1.20 -14.97 -12.41
CA ASN A 85 0.14 -15.35 -13.34
C ASN A 85 -0.77 -14.17 -13.70
N ALA A 86 -1.24 -14.16 -14.95
CA ALA A 86 -2.18 -13.15 -15.41
C ALA A 86 -3.45 -13.10 -14.55
N GLU A 87 -3.80 -11.91 -14.06
CA GLU A 87 -5.06 -11.68 -13.36
C GLU A 87 -5.65 -10.31 -13.67
N ARG A 88 -6.91 -10.11 -13.28
CA ARG A 88 -7.58 -8.81 -13.23
C ARG A 88 -8.48 -8.77 -12.01
N HIS A 89 -8.76 -7.57 -11.50
CA HIS A 89 -9.57 -7.46 -10.29
C HIS A 89 -10.26 -6.10 -10.12
N MET A 90 -11.36 -6.13 -9.38
CA MET A 90 -12.17 -4.96 -8.97
C MET A 90 -11.66 -4.29 -7.68
N TYR A 91 -10.35 -4.32 -7.45
CA TYR A 91 -9.65 -3.52 -6.43
C TYR A 91 -8.45 -2.80 -7.03
N GLU A 92 -7.96 -1.77 -6.33
CA GLU A 92 -6.77 -1.02 -6.74
C GLU A 92 -5.51 -1.63 -6.15
N GLU A 93 -4.41 -1.56 -6.88
CA GLU A 93 -3.13 -2.16 -6.48
C GLU A 93 -1.93 -1.34 -6.96
N ILE A 94 -0.95 -1.18 -6.07
CA ILE A 94 0.32 -0.50 -6.34
C ILE A 94 1.46 -1.43 -5.94
N PHE A 95 2.44 -1.55 -6.82
CA PHE A 95 3.66 -2.32 -6.64
C PHE A 95 4.86 -1.41 -6.44
N PHE A 96 5.76 -1.85 -5.58
CA PHE A 96 7.13 -1.37 -5.42
C PHE A 96 8.08 -2.54 -5.64
N VAL A 97 9.07 -2.36 -6.52
CA VAL A 97 10.10 -3.36 -6.75
C VAL A 97 11.17 -3.23 -5.68
N LEU A 98 11.17 -4.19 -4.75
CA LEU A 98 12.18 -4.27 -3.69
C LEU A 98 13.51 -4.76 -4.26
N LYS A 99 13.49 -5.82 -5.09
CA LYS A 99 14.69 -6.43 -5.65
C LYS A 99 14.43 -6.95 -7.05
N GLY A 100 15.41 -6.78 -7.92
CA GLY A 100 15.46 -7.40 -9.24
C GLY A 100 14.98 -6.50 -10.36
N ARG A 101 14.75 -7.09 -11.54
CA ARG A 101 14.28 -6.40 -12.74
C ARG A 101 13.40 -7.30 -13.58
N GLY A 102 12.53 -6.71 -14.37
CA GLY A 102 11.57 -7.45 -15.15
C GLY A 102 10.67 -6.54 -15.97
N ALA A 103 9.51 -7.07 -16.35
CA ALA A 103 8.53 -6.34 -17.11
C ALA A 103 7.11 -6.68 -16.64
N THR A 104 6.18 -5.79 -16.91
CA THR A 104 4.75 -6.02 -16.67
C THR A 104 4.01 -5.73 -17.96
N THR A 105 3.11 -6.64 -18.36
CA THR A 105 2.21 -6.43 -19.50
C THR A 105 0.80 -6.19 -18.98
N VAL A 106 0.12 -5.15 -19.48
CA VAL A 106 -1.24 -4.75 -19.08
C VAL A 106 -2.15 -4.63 -20.31
N TRP A 107 -3.37 -5.16 -20.23
CA TRP A 107 -4.38 -5.10 -21.30
C TRP A 107 -5.82 -5.09 -20.75
N VAL A 108 -6.78 -4.66 -21.55
CA VAL A 108 -8.22 -4.63 -21.16
C VAL A 108 -8.99 -5.72 -21.89
N ASP A 109 -8.85 -5.77 -23.21
CA ASP A 109 -9.49 -6.74 -24.10
C ASP A 109 -8.42 -7.60 -24.77
N ASP A 110 -8.72 -8.87 -25.04
CA ASP A 110 -7.75 -9.81 -25.62
C ASP A 110 -7.25 -9.37 -27.01
N ASP A 111 -8.13 -8.79 -27.82
CA ASP A 111 -7.84 -8.23 -29.15
C ASP A 111 -7.44 -6.73 -29.09
N GLY A 112 -7.34 -6.16 -27.88
CA GLY A 112 -7.01 -4.75 -27.66
C GLY A 112 -5.51 -4.47 -27.57
N PRO A 113 -5.12 -3.19 -27.44
CA PRO A 113 -3.73 -2.82 -27.19
C PRO A 113 -3.20 -3.44 -25.89
N LYS A 114 -1.95 -3.91 -25.94
CA LYS A 114 -1.20 -4.37 -24.76
C LYS A 114 -0.06 -3.41 -24.50
N HIS A 115 0.14 -3.05 -23.24
CA HIS A 115 1.24 -2.20 -22.80
C HIS A 115 2.24 -3.04 -22.02
N THR A 116 3.48 -3.10 -22.49
CA THR A 116 4.57 -3.71 -21.74
C THR A 116 5.57 -2.63 -21.34
N PHE A 117 5.92 -2.60 -20.07
CA PHE A 117 6.93 -1.69 -19.53
C PHE A 117 7.89 -2.45 -18.63
N GLU A 118 9.16 -2.03 -18.66
CA GLU A 118 10.22 -2.62 -17.86
C GLU A 118 10.33 -1.91 -16.52
N TRP A 119 10.74 -2.64 -15.50
CA TRP A 119 10.94 -2.14 -14.16
C TRP A 119 12.20 -2.73 -13.53
N GLN A 120 12.71 -2.06 -12.52
CA GLN A 120 13.88 -2.44 -11.74
C GLN A 120 13.67 -2.10 -10.27
N GLU A 121 14.60 -2.52 -9.41
CA GLU A 121 14.67 -2.08 -8.02
C GLU A 121 14.47 -0.56 -7.89
N GLY A 122 13.58 -0.16 -6.99
CA GLY A 122 13.19 1.25 -6.84
C GLY A 122 11.98 1.67 -7.67
N SER A 123 11.56 0.89 -8.66
CA SER A 123 10.40 1.21 -9.50
C SER A 123 9.08 1.09 -8.75
N VAL A 124 8.12 1.97 -9.06
CA VAL A 124 6.74 1.93 -8.56
C VAL A 124 5.77 2.01 -9.72
N PHE A 125 4.76 1.14 -9.75
CA PHE A 125 3.70 1.15 -10.75
C PHE A 125 2.36 0.74 -10.16
N SER A 126 1.27 1.15 -10.80
CA SER A 126 -0.08 0.75 -10.40
C SER A 126 -0.81 0.09 -11.53
N ILE A 127 -1.62 -0.93 -11.21
CA ILE A 127 -2.45 -1.62 -12.20
C ILE A 127 -3.76 -0.85 -12.36
N PRO A 128 -4.14 -0.46 -13.60
CA PRO A 128 -5.46 0.09 -13.87
C PRO A 128 -6.57 -0.83 -13.37
N LEU A 129 -7.62 -0.25 -12.76
CA LEU A 129 -8.72 -1.02 -12.20
C LEU A 129 -9.34 -1.96 -13.25
N ASN A 130 -9.43 -3.24 -12.89
CA ASN A 130 -9.97 -4.32 -13.72
C ASN A 130 -9.28 -4.53 -15.08
N ALA A 131 -8.05 -4.05 -15.25
CA ALA A 131 -7.20 -4.46 -16.38
C ALA A 131 -6.51 -5.78 -16.07
N TRP A 132 -6.37 -6.62 -17.08
CA TRP A 132 -5.48 -7.77 -17.01
C TRP A 132 -4.04 -7.32 -16.90
N HIS A 133 -3.27 -8.03 -16.09
CA HIS A 133 -1.84 -7.81 -15.97
C HIS A 133 -1.10 -9.12 -15.72
N GLU A 134 0.12 -9.23 -16.26
CA GLU A 134 1.06 -10.33 -16.00
C GLU A 134 2.43 -9.71 -15.72
N ILE A 135 3.13 -10.20 -14.68
CA ILE A 135 4.42 -9.64 -14.23
C ILE A 135 5.49 -10.71 -14.40
N TYR A 136 6.59 -10.36 -15.06
CA TYR A 136 7.67 -11.29 -15.39
C TYR A 136 8.95 -10.91 -14.68
N ASN A 137 9.63 -11.89 -14.08
CA ASN A 137 11.00 -11.72 -13.63
C ASN A 137 11.93 -11.85 -14.85
N GLY A 138 12.60 -10.76 -15.22
CA GLY A 138 13.52 -10.73 -16.35
C GLY A 138 14.89 -11.34 -16.04
N GLN A 139 15.13 -11.77 -14.80
CA GLN A 139 16.38 -12.39 -14.36
C GLN A 139 16.25 -13.90 -14.36
N GLY A 140 17.19 -14.61 -15.01
CA GLY A 140 17.18 -16.08 -15.07
C GLY A 140 17.91 -16.76 -13.91
N ASP A 141 18.56 -16.00 -13.03
CA ASP A 141 19.49 -16.48 -12.00
C ASP A 141 19.13 -16.07 -10.58
N ASP A 142 18.19 -15.13 -10.40
CA ASP A 142 17.78 -14.63 -9.09
C ASP A 142 16.27 -14.30 -9.05
N THR A 143 15.71 -14.33 -7.86
CA THR A 143 14.31 -13.99 -7.57
C THR A 143 14.09 -12.48 -7.68
N ALA A 144 12.96 -12.07 -8.24
CA ALA A 144 12.47 -10.70 -8.12
C ALA A 144 11.49 -10.62 -6.95
N ARG A 145 11.74 -9.69 -6.01
CA ARG A 145 10.89 -9.47 -4.83
C ARG A 145 10.15 -8.14 -4.97
N LEU A 146 8.85 -8.17 -4.82
CA LEU A 146 7.99 -6.99 -4.92
C LEU A 146 7.16 -6.85 -3.64
N TYR A 147 7.00 -5.60 -3.21
CA TYR A 147 6.04 -5.19 -2.18
C TYR A 147 4.83 -4.59 -2.87
N ALA A 148 3.64 -5.00 -2.44
CA ALA A 148 2.39 -4.49 -2.97
C ALA A 148 1.47 -4.04 -1.84
N ALA A 149 0.61 -3.08 -2.16
CA ALA A 149 -0.54 -2.76 -1.35
C ALA A 149 -1.79 -2.71 -2.23
N SER A 150 -2.88 -3.27 -1.73
CA SER A 150 -4.13 -3.35 -2.49
C SER A 150 -5.35 -3.06 -1.64
N SER A 151 -6.41 -2.61 -2.29
CA SER A 151 -7.72 -2.42 -1.66
C SER A 151 -8.59 -3.68 -1.69
N ALA A 152 -7.99 -4.87 -1.86
CA ALA A 152 -8.71 -6.13 -1.90
C ALA A 152 -9.66 -6.31 -0.69
N PRO A 153 -9.25 -6.08 0.58
CA PRO A 153 -10.16 -6.28 1.72
C PRO A 153 -11.45 -5.46 1.60
N THR A 154 -11.34 -4.20 1.16
CA THR A 154 -12.51 -3.34 0.92
C THR A 154 -13.43 -3.93 -0.14
N ALA A 155 -12.89 -4.39 -1.27
CA ALA A 155 -13.69 -4.96 -2.36
C ALA A 155 -14.37 -6.27 -1.96
N PHE A 156 -13.63 -7.20 -1.35
CA PHE A 156 -14.17 -8.48 -0.90
C PHE A 156 -15.26 -8.29 0.15
N ASN A 157 -15.02 -7.45 1.16
CA ASN A 157 -15.99 -7.20 2.21
C ASN A 157 -17.23 -6.43 1.72
N LEU A 158 -17.09 -5.60 0.69
CA LEU A 158 -18.22 -4.88 0.10
C LEU A 158 -19.09 -5.79 -0.77
N TYR A 159 -18.49 -6.57 -1.66
CA TYR A 159 -19.22 -7.34 -2.67
C TYR A 159 -19.55 -8.76 -2.24
N ALA A 160 -18.80 -9.32 -1.29
CA ALA A 160 -18.93 -10.71 -0.84
C ALA A 160 -19.02 -11.73 -2.00
N SER A 161 -18.30 -11.48 -3.09
CA SER A 161 -18.34 -12.27 -4.31
C SER A 161 -16.98 -12.26 -5.03
N PRO A 162 -16.14 -13.29 -4.82
CA PRO A 162 -14.88 -13.45 -5.55
C PRO A 162 -15.09 -13.49 -7.06
N GLU A 163 -16.19 -14.10 -7.52
CA GLU A 163 -16.57 -14.14 -8.93
C GLU A 163 -16.77 -12.74 -9.50
N PHE A 164 -17.47 -11.85 -8.79
CA PHE A 164 -17.57 -10.46 -9.21
C PHE A 164 -16.20 -9.76 -9.16
N VAL A 165 -15.42 -9.99 -8.11
CA VAL A 165 -14.12 -9.34 -7.91
C VAL A 165 -13.15 -9.64 -9.05
N PHE A 166 -13.06 -10.88 -9.52
CA PHE A 166 -12.09 -11.30 -10.55
C PHE A 166 -12.67 -11.37 -11.97
N ASN A 167 -13.98 -11.61 -12.11
CA ASN A 167 -14.61 -11.88 -13.42
C ASN A 167 -15.59 -10.80 -13.89
N CYS A 168 -15.58 -9.61 -13.28
CA CYS A 168 -16.36 -8.47 -13.79
C CYS A 168 -15.96 -8.12 -15.24
N PRO A 169 -16.90 -8.08 -16.20
CA PRO A 169 -16.59 -7.80 -17.60
C PRO A 169 -16.48 -6.29 -17.91
N VAL A 170 -16.72 -5.41 -16.93
CA VAL A 170 -16.79 -3.96 -17.15
C VAL A 170 -15.40 -3.33 -17.10
N SER A 171 -15.07 -2.52 -18.10
CA SER A 171 -13.87 -1.69 -18.12
C SER A 171 -14.14 -0.26 -17.60
N PHE A 172 -13.07 0.47 -17.29
CA PHE A 172 -13.12 1.81 -16.70
C PHE A 172 -12.41 2.86 -17.59
N PRO A 173 -12.99 3.24 -18.75
CA PRO A 173 -12.35 4.17 -19.68
C PRO A 173 -12.13 5.57 -19.08
N ASP A 174 -12.90 5.96 -18.07
CA ASP A 174 -12.70 7.22 -17.33
C ASP A 174 -11.44 7.23 -16.45
N ARG A 175 -10.83 6.05 -16.22
CA ARG A 175 -9.61 5.88 -15.40
C ARG A 175 -8.39 5.49 -16.23
N PHE A 176 -8.58 4.69 -17.27
CA PHE A 176 -7.51 4.18 -18.12
C PHE A 176 -7.96 4.14 -19.58
N ASN A 177 -7.20 4.84 -20.43
CA ASN A 177 -7.33 4.73 -21.87
C ASN A 177 -6.30 3.71 -22.39
N PRO A 178 -6.72 2.52 -22.83
CA PRO A 178 -5.79 1.50 -23.33
C PRO A 178 -5.10 1.89 -24.64
N THR A 179 -5.48 2.97 -25.32
CA THR A 179 -4.74 3.44 -26.51
C THR A 179 -3.65 4.46 -26.18
N ASP A 180 -3.46 4.85 -24.92
CA ASP A 180 -2.43 5.80 -24.51
C ASP A 180 -1.08 5.10 -24.34
N GLU A 181 -0.26 5.10 -25.39
CA GLU A 181 1.10 4.53 -25.39
C GLU A 181 2.04 5.22 -24.39
N GLN A 182 1.68 6.39 -23.86
CA GLN A 182 2.51 7.12 -22.89
C GLN A 182 2.13 6.80 -21.44
N TYR A 183 1.09 5.99 -21.20
CA TYR A 183 0.53 5.75 -19.86
C TYR A 183 1.57 5.19 -18.87
N PHE A 184 2.46 4.30 -19.34
CA PHE A 184 3.54 3.71 -18.55
C PHE A 184 4.94 4.27 -18.89
N SER A 185 5.03 5.41 -19.59
CA SER A 185 6.30 5.99 -20.04
C SER A 185 7.20 6.57 -18.93
N GLY A 186 6.69 6.66 -17.70
CA GLY A 186 7.36 7.34 -16.59
C GLY A 186 7.22 8.87 -16.61
N LYS A 187 6.58 9.44 -17.65
CA LYS A 187 6.28 10.87 -17.69
C LYS A 187 5.29 11.24 -16.59
N SER A 188 5.69 12.19 -15.76
CA SER A 188 4.84 12.74 -14.70
C SER A 188 4.28 14.11 -15.06
N THR A 189 3.03 14.37 -14.69
CA THR A 189 2.39 15.69 -14.76
C THR A 189 2.21 16.26 -13.36
N LYS A 190 2.67 17.49 -13.14
CA LYS A 190 2.41 18.23 -11.91
C LYS A 190 0.98 18.77 -11.93
N LEU A 191 0.15 18.39 -10.96
CA LEU A 191 -1.26 18.80 -10.89
C LEU A 191 -1.49 19.97 -9.94
N ALA A 192 -0.78 19.99 -8.81
CA ALA A 192 -0.80 21.06 -7.82
C ALA A 192 0.44 20.96 -6.90
N ASP A 193 0.57 21.88 -5.94
CA ASP A 193 1.53 21.76 -4.85
C ASP A 193 1.37 20.41 -4.13
N ARG A 194 2.48 19.68 -3.96
CA ARG A 194 2.56 18.32 -3.40
C ARG A 194 1.66 17.29 -4.08
N PHE A 195 1.21 17.53 -5.31
CA PHE A 195 0.36 16.60 -6.04
C PHE A 195 0.77 16.46 -7.52
N MET A 196 1.10 15.24 -7.92
CA MET A 196 1.44 14.90 -9.30
C MET A 196 0.74 13.63 -9.76
N GLN A 197 0.82 13.34 -11.05
CA GLN A 197 0.24 12.16 -11.67
C GLN A 197 1.26 11.47 -12.56
N THR A 198 1.39 10.16 -12.41
CA THR A 198 2.09 9.23 -13.31
C THR A 198 1.60 7.82 -12.99
N ASN A 199 1.64 6.88 -13.93
CA ASN A 199 1.37 5.47 -13.63
C ASN A 199 2.64 4.60 -13.49
N PHE A 200 3.80 5.18 -13.80
CA PHE A 200 5.09 4.52 -13.65
C PHE A 200 6.12 5.51 -13.06
N ILE A 201 6.91 5.02 -12.11
CA ILE A 201 8.05 5.72 -11.53
C ILE A 201 9.24 4.77 -11.68
N ALA A 202 10.26 5.19 -12.43
CA ALA A 202 11.44 4.35 -12.66
C ALA A 202 12.26 4.14 -11.39
N ASP A 203 12.44 5.20 -10.59
CA ASP A 203 13.08 5.13 -9.27
C ASP A 203 12.42 6.12 -8.32
N VAL A 204 11.81 5.61 -7.25
CA VAL A 204 11.14 6.40 -6.22
C VAL A 204 12.10 7.31 -5.43
N ASN A 205 13.39 6.97 -5.36
CA ASN A 205 14.41 7.80 -4.71
C ASN A 205 14.74 9.06 -5.52
N ALA A 206 14.52 9.03 -6.84
CA ALA A 206 14.74 10.16 -7.73
C ALA A 206 13.55 11.13 -7.80
N VAL A 207 12.41 10.80 -7.18
CA VAL A 207 11.21 11.66 -7.22
C VAL A 207 11.48 12.96 -6.47
N SER A 208 11.29 14.09 -7.17
CA SER A 208 11.33 15.43 -6.60
C SER A 208 10.13 15.67 -5.68
N LEU A 209 10.39 16.26 -4.51
CA LEU A 209 9.38 16.52 -3.48
C LEU A 209 9.20 18.01 -3.26
N ASP A 210 7.98 18.42 -2.93
CA ASP A 210 7.70 19.82 -2.57
C ASP A 210 7.83 20.00 -1.07
N ARG A 211 8.39 21.15 -0.67
CA ARG A 211 8.62 21.47 0.74
C ARG A 211 7.31 21.60 1.50
N TRP A 212 7.24 20.98 2.68
CA TRP A 212 6.07 21.05 3.54
C TRP A 212 6.46 21.27 5.00
N ARG A 213 6.12 22.43 5.57
CA ARG A 213 6.57 22.83 6.91
C ARG A 213 5.54 22.64 8.03
N ALA A 214 4.29 22.29 7.71
CA ALA A 214 3.23 22.24 8.74
C ALA A 214 3.54 21.23 9.86
N ARG A 215 4.27 20.14 9.56
CA ARG A 215 4.63 19.07 10.50
C ARG A 215 6.11 19.05 10.90
N GLY A 216 6.81 20.18 10.75
CA GLY A 216 8.26 20.27 10.93
C GLY A 216 9.01 20.30 9.60
N PRO A 217 10.34 20.24 9.61
CA PRO A 217 11.14 20.18 8.39
C PRO A 217 10.82 18.94 7.57
N GLY A 218 10.56 19.10 6.27
CA GLY A 218 10.34 17.97 5.37
C GLY A 218 9.81 18.38 4.00
N ALA A 219 9.68 17.37 3.15
CA ALA A 219 9.09 17.46 1.83
C ALA A 219 8.23 16.22 1.57
N ASN A 220 7.24 16.35 0.68
CA ASN A 220 6.45 15.21 0.24
C ASN A 220 5.83 15.43 -1.14
N MET A 221 5.37 14.31 -1.71
CA MET A 221 4.60 14.25 -2.94
C MET A 221 3.52 13.19 -2.82
N MET A 222 2.27 13.57 -3.04
CA MET A 222 1.19 12.63 -3.34
C MET A 222 1.15 12.41 -4.85
N ILE A 223 1.12 11.16 -5.26
CA ILE A 223 1.22 10.73 -6.64
C ILE A 223 -0.04 9.94 -6.98
N LEU A 224 -0.87 10.53 -7.84
CA LEU A 224 -2.00 9.86 -8.45
C LEU A 224 -1.50 8.82 -9.45
N MET A 225 -1.86 7.56 -9.20
CA MET A 225 -1.58 6.44 -10.09
C MET A 225 -2.91 5.78 -10.51
N ALA A 226 -2.96 5.21 -11.71
CA ALA A 226 -4.08 4.44 -12.26
C ALA A 226 -5.46 5.13 -12.21
N GLY A 227 -5.49 6.47 -12.16
CA GLY A 227 -6.72 7.25 -11.96
C GLY A 227 -7.51 6.86 -10.69
N GLY A 228 -6.84 6.31 -9.67
CA GLY A 228 -7.48 5.65 -8.52
C GLY A 228 -7.66 6.50 -7.28
N HIS A 229 -8.34 5.93 -6.27
CA HIS A 229 -8.48 6.52 -4.93
C HIS A 229 -7.25 6.26 -4.05
N PHE A 230 -6.54 5.19 -4.37
CA PHE A 230 -5.30 4.71 -3.77
C PHE A 230 -4.12 5.44 -4.42
N ILE A 231 -3.21 5.96 -3.60
CA ILE A 231 -2.10 6.81 -4.06
C ILE A 231 -0.76 6.27 -3.57
N CYS A 232 0.30 6.64 -4.29
CA CYS A 232 1.65 6.61 -3.78
C CYS A 232 1.97 7.94 -3.09
N HIS A 233 2.43 7.90 -1.85
CA HIS A 233 2.87 9.08 -1.11
C HIS A 233 4.33 8.90 -0.71
N VAL A 234 5.20 9.75 -1.26
CA VAL A 234 6.63 9.77 -0.94
C VAL A 234 6.86 10.94 0.01
N SER A 235 7.54 10.69 1.13
CA SER A 235 7.92 11.75 2.06
C SER A 235 9.35 11.61 2.51
N GLU A 236 9.96 12.75 2.76
CA GLU A 236 11.33 12.86 3.23
C GLU A 236 11.44 13.91 4.33
N PHE A 237 12.35 13.69 5.28
CA PHE A 237 12.66 14.66 6.33
C PHE A 237 14.16 14.67 6.67
N PRO A 238 14.72 15.85 7.00
CA PRO A 238 16.17 16.03 7.08
C PRO A 238 16.85 15.24 8.20
N ALA A 239 18.16 15.07 8.06
CA ALA A 239 19.06 14.51 9.06
C ALA A 239 18.93 15.19 10.44
N GLY A 240 18.93 14.41 11.51
CA GLY A 240 18.87 14.93 12.88
C GLY A 240 17.60 15.73 13.21
N THR A 241 16.50 15.46 12.52
CA THR A 241 15.21 16.14 12.75
C THR A 241 14.10 15.17 13.08
N TYR A 242 12.99 15.70 13.56
CA TYR A 242 11.77 14.94 13.84
C TYR A 242 10.56 15.64 13.25
N LYS A 243 9.53 14.85 12.95
CA LYS A 243 8.19 15.37 12.60
C LYS A 243 7.41 15.64 13.88
N LYS A 244 6.51 16.62 13.87
CA LYS A 244 5.62 16.86 15.02
C LYS A 244 4.73 15.64 15.28
N ALA A 245 4.53 15.30 16.55
CA ALA A 245 3.59 14.25 16.93
C ALA A 245 2.19 14.57 16.39
N HIS A 246 1.55 13.57 15.80
CA HIS A 246 0.20 13.69 15.27
C HIS A 246 -0.51 12.35 15.36
N THR A 247 -1.83 12.39 15.48
CA THR A 247 -2.65 11.19 15.45
C THR A 247 -3.15 11.00 14.03
N GLN A 248 -3.22 9.74 13.57
CA GLN A 248 -4.23 9.44 12.57
C GLN A 248 -5.59 9.68 13.24
N PRO A 249 -6.54 10.31 12.56
CA PRO A 249 -7.86 10.43 13.13
C PRO A 249 -8.40 9.03 13.48
N PRO A 250 -9.00 8.84 14.68
CA PRO A 250 -9.60 7.55 15.04
C PRO A 250 -10.52 7.07 13.92
N MET A 251 -10.71 5.75 13.78
CA MET A 251 -11.81 5.23 12.97
C MET A 251 -13.11 5.94 13.41
N GLY A 252 -13.62 6.84 12.55
CA GLY A 252 -14.78 7.69 12.80
C GLY A 252 -14.52 9.18 13.10
N ARG A 253 -13.28 9.67 13.24
CA ARG A 253 -12.99 11.11 13.50
C ARG A 253 -11.89 11.72 12.63
N GLY A 254 -11.90 11.39 11.34
CA GLY A 254 -11.17 12.12 10.30
C GLY A 254 -11.79 11.91 8.95
N ARG A 255 -11.53 12.79 7.98
CA ARG A 255 -12.31 12.83 6.74
C ARG A 255 -12.25 11.57 5.89
N ALA A 256 -11.17 10.77 5.93
CA ALA A 256 -11.17 9.46 5.27
C ALA A 256 -12.20 8.51 5.92
N ALA A 257 -12.29 8.51 7.25
CA ALA A 257 -13.39 7.87 7.98
C ALA A 257 -14.75 8.57 7.75
N GLY A 258 -14.77 9.88 7.51
CA GLY A 258 -15.96 10.64 7.13
C GLY A 258 -16.43 10.40 5.69
N LEU A 259 -15.57 9.83 4.83
CA LEU A 259 -15.88 9.28 3.51
C LEU A 259 -16.16 7.77 3.56
N GLY A 260 -16.11 7.16 4.76
CA GLY A 260 -16.29 5.71 4.96
C GLY A 260 -15.17 4.84 4.41
N LEU A 261 -14.04 5.41 3.98
CA LEU A 261 -12.93 4.65 3.43
C LEU A 261 -11.97 4.22 4.56
N PRO A 262 -11.65 2.92 4.66
CA PRO A 262 -10.76 2.43 5.70
C PRO A 262 -9.32 2.90 5.44
N THR A 263 -8.69 3.53 6.44
CA THR A 263 -7.28 3.96 6.33
C THR A 263 -6.39 2.99 7.06
N SER A 264 -5.51 2.31 6.32
CA SER A 264 -4.33 1.65 6.86
C SER A 264 -3.11 2.26 6.18
N THR A 265 -2.32 3.03 6.95
CA THR A 265 -1.07 3.66 6.49
C THR A 265 0.08 2.79 6.95
N ALA A 266 0.98 2.39 6.05
CA ALA A 266 2.27 1.83 6.43
C ALA A 266 3.39 2.59 5.74
N TYR A 267 4.46 2.84 6.49
CA TYR A 267 5.67 3.51 6.06
C TYR A 267 6.70 2.45 5.71
N LEU A 268 7.06 2.36 4.43
CA LEU A 268 8.25 1.60 4.01
C LEU A 268 9.41 2.58 3.90
N PHE A 269 10.35 2.49 4.83
CA PHE A 269 11.57 3.30 4.82
C PHE A 269 12.51 2.82 3.72
N LEU A 270 12.83 3.72 2.80
CA LEU A 270 13.71 3.46 1.67
C LEU A 270 15.18 3.70 2.04
N ASN A 271 15.41 4.64 2.95
CA ASN A 271 16.71 4.94 3.52
C ASN A 271 16.54 5.54 4.92
N GLY A 272 17.68 5.80 5.56
CA GLY A 272 17.74 6.37 6.90
C GLY A 272 17.52 5.35 8.01
N GLU A 273 17.72 5.81 9.23
CA GLU A 273 17.62 5.09 10.48
C GLU A 273 17.13 6.04 11.57
N GLY A 274 16.37 5.50 12.51
CA GLY A 274 15.73 6.29 13.54
C GLY A 274 14.73 5.50 14.35
N TYR A 275 13.74 6.20 14.89
CA TYR A 275 12.67 5.58 15.64
C TYR A 275 11.35 6.36 15.53
N ASP A 276 10.26 5.64 15.71
CA ASP A 276 8.93 6.19 15.92
C ASP A 276 8.57 6.06 17.40
N LEU A 277 7.95 7.10 17.95
CA LEU A 277 7.32 7.05 19.27
C LEU A 277 5.82 6.94 19.08
N GLN A 278 5.18 6.00 19.74
CA GLN A 278 3.75 5.77 19.65
C GLN A 278 3.12 5.77 21.04
N TRP A 279 1.93 6.36 21.14
CA TRP A 279 1.19 6.47 22.39
C TRP A 279 -0.12 5.67 22.30
N ASP A 280 -0.58 5.15 23.43
CA ASP A 280 -1.84 4.41 23.51
C ASP A 280 -3.04 5.27 23.12
N VAL A 281 -4.13 4.60 22.75
CA VAL A 281 -5.39 5.25 22.38
C VAL A 281 -5.88 6.16 23.51
N GLY A 282 -6.10 7.44 23.18
CA GLY A 282 -6.59 8.45 24.12
C GLY A 282 -5.51 9.12 24.95
N VAL A 283 -4.24 8.72 24.79
CA VAL A 283 -3.11 9.32 25.50
C VAL A 283 -2.55 10.48 24.67
N THR A 284 -2.47 11.66 25.30
CA THR A 284 -1.84 12.84 24.68
C THR A 284 -0.36 12.89 25.07
N PRO A 285 0.58 13.07 24.10
CA PRO A 285 2.00 13.17 24.38
C PRO A 285 2.34 14.28 25.40
N GLY A 286 3.27 14.01 26.31
CA GLY A 286 3.70 14.95 27.34
C GLY A 286 4.89 14.45 28.15
N GLU A 287 5.43 15.31 29.02
CA GLU A 287 6.52 14.94 29.92
C GLU A 287 6.07 13.83 30.89
N GLY A 288 6.87 12.77 31.00
CA GLY A 288 6.58 11.61 31.84
C GLY A 288 5.46 10.69 31.33
N VAL A 289 4.86 10.99 30.17
CA VAL A 289 3.83 10.13 29.56
C VAL A 289 4.52 8.94 28.87
N PRO A 290 4.17 7.69 29.24
CA PRO A 290 4.73 6.51 28.60
C PRO A 290 4.45 6.47 27.09
N PHE A 291 5.40 5.90 26.35
CA PHE A 291 5.29 5.65 24.93
C PHE A 291 5.96 4.32 24.59
N GLU A 292 5.53 3.73 23.49
CA GLU A 292 6.26 2.68 22.81
C GLU A 292 7.27 3.32 21.84
N ARG A 293 8.47 2.75 21.77
CA ARG A 293 9.50 3.15 20.81
C ARG A 293 9.73 2.02 19.82
N LEU A 294 9.59 2.33 18.54
CA LEU A 294 9.80 1.40 17.44
C LEU A 294 10.96 1.90 16.58
N ASP A 295 12.09 1.20 16.62
CA ASP A 295 13.25 1.55 15.80
C ASP A 295 13.04 1.13 14.34
N TYR A 296 13.45 1.98 13.40
CA TYR A 296 13.38 1.73 11.96
C TYR A 296 14.73 1.95 11.27
N GLY A 297 14.91 1.26 10.14
CA GLY A 297 15.99 1.46 9.19
C GLY A 297 15.51 1.32 7.74
N ALA A 298 16.42 1.39 6.77
CA ALA A 298 16.11 1.06 5.38
C ALA A 298 15.55 -0.37 5.27
N GLY A 299 14.45 -0.55 4.55
CA GLY A 299 13.73 -1.82 4.44
C GLY A 299 12.73 -2.08 5.58
N THR A 300 12.66 -1.22 6.60
CA THR A 300 11.63 -1.35 7.64
C THR A 300 10.26 -0.92 7.11
N LEU A 301 9.26 -1.77 7.33
CA LEU A 301 7.85 -1.50 7.08
C LEU A 301 7.08 -1.46 8.41
N MET A 302 6.41 -0.34 8.68
CA MET A 302 5.74 -0.12 9.96
C MET A 302 4.44 0.66 9.79
N THR A 303 3.44 0.37 10.61
CA THR A 303 2.22 1.17 10.71
C THR A 303 2.28 2.09 11.94
N PRO A 304 1.68 3.29 11.86
CA PRO A 304 1.48 4.10 13.06
C PRO A 304 0.49 3.39 13.97
N GLY A 305 0.67 3.57 15.27
CA GLY A 305 -0.31 3.13 16.27
C GLY A 305 -1.64 3.86 16.12
N SER A 306 -2.65 3.41 16.85
CA SER A 306 -4.02 3.92 16.76
C SER A 306 -4.21 5.33 17.34
N SER A 307 -3.15 5.99 17.79
CA SER A 307 -3.17 7.32 18.38
C SER A 307 -2.04 8.21 17.85
N TYR A 308 -1.54 9.11 18.69
CA TYR A 308 -0.37 9.91 18.39
C TYR A 308 0.82 9.03 18.05
N HIS A 309 1.56 9.43 17.01
CA HIS A 309 2.85 8.88 16.64
C HIS A 309 3.80 9.99 16.21
N GLN A 310 5.10 9.74 16.26
CA GLN A 310 6.14 10.73 16.02
C GLN A 310 7.45 10.13 15.53
N HIS A 311 7.85 10.48 14.30
CA HIS A 311 9.07 9.98 13.66
C HIS A 311 10.31 10.85 13.93
N PHE A 312 11.44 10.22 14.25
CA PHE A 312 12.76 10.82 14.52
C PHE A 312 13.83 10.25 13.60
N ASN A 313 14.49 11.10 12.82
CA ASN A 313 15.61 10.71 11.96
C ASN A 313 16.94 10.93 12.68
N LEU A 314 17.65 9.84 12.96
CA LEU A 314 18.97 9.86 13.59
C LEU A 314 20.12 9.81 12.58
N SER A 315 19.81 9.58 11.31
CA SER A 315 20.82 9.54 10.25
C SER A 315 21.48 10.88 10.01
N LYS A 316 22.67 10.82 9.41
CA LYS A 316 23.38 11.98 8.85
C LYS A 316 22.79 12.47 7.52
N GLU A 317 21.93 11.66 6.91
CA GLU A 317 21.23 11.94 5.65
C GLU A 317 19.71 12.09 5.87
N PRO A 318 18.96 12.68 4.92
CA PRO A 318 17.51 12.67 4.96
C PRO A 318 16.94 11.25 4.99
N SER A 319 15.90 11.03 5.80
CA SER A 319 15.12 9.78 5.80
C SER A 319 13.96 9.91 4.83
N ARG A 320 13.85 8.98 3.88
CA ARG A 320 12.81 8.90 2.85
C ARG A 320 12.04 7.60 3.01
N TYR A 321 10.72 7.70 2.86
CA TYR A 321 9.82 6.55 2.90
C TYR A 321 8.69 6.69 1.89
N VAL A 322 8.12 5.55 1.50
CA VAL A 322 6.95 5.45 0.62
C VAL A 322 5.76 4.89 1.41
N VAL A 323 4.57 5.36 1.06
CA VAL A 323 3.30 4.93 1.63
C VAL A 323 2.31 4.69 0.50
N PHE A 324 1.67 3.52 0.52
CA PHE A 324 0.53 3.20 -0.34
C PHE A 324 -0.74 3.19 0.52
N ARG A 325 -1.67 4.10 0.21
CA ARG A 325 -2.89 4.30 1.00
C ARG A 325 -4.00 4.99 0.20
N TYR A 326 -5.22 4.93 0.71
CA TYR A 326 -6.28 5.84 0.30
C TYR A 326 -5.95 7.29 0.65
N GLY A 327 -6.45 8.21 -0.18
CA GLY A 327 -6.36 9.63 0.09
C GLY A 327 -6.09 10.50 -1.13
N ASN A 328 -6.53 10.08 -2.32
CA ASN A 328 -6.42 10.89 -3.51
C ASN A 328 -7.05 12.28 -3.31
N PRO A 329 -6.27 13.38 -3.40
CA PRO A 329 -6.77 14.75 -3.29
C PRO A 329 -7.93 15.07 -4.24
N ARG A 330 -7.99 14.45 -5.42
CA ARG A 330 -9.05 14.63 -6.42
C ARG A 330 -10.44 14.25 -5.90
N TYR A 331 -10.54 13.28 -5.01
CA TYR A 331 -11.81 12.75 -4.49
C TYR A 331 -12.15 13.23 -3.08
N THR A 332 -11.49 14.30 -2.61
CA THR A 332 -11.67 14.80 -1.24
C THR A 332 -12.98 15.59 -1.04
N GLY A 333 -13.67 16.00 -2.10
CA GLY A 333 -14.94 16.74 -2.03
C GLY A 333 -14.82 18.18 -1.52
N ALA A 334 -15.92 18.95 -1.61
CA ALA A 334 -15.94 20.39 -1.34
C ALA A 334 -15.55 20.77 0.10
N GLY A 335 -15.84 19.92 1.09
CA GLY A 335 -15.51 20.20 2.48
C GLY A 335 -14.00 20.22 2.76
N SER A 336 -13.19 19.56 1.92
CA SER A 336 -11.77 19.34 2.18
C SER A 336 -10.88 20.46 1.63
N LYS A 337 -11.43 21.35 0.79
CA LYS A 337 -10.74 22.57 0.31
C LYS A 337 -10.28 23.51 1.44
N ARG A 338 -10.81 23.35 2.66
CA ARG A 338 -10.39 24.10 3.86
C ARG A 338 -9.30 23.39 4.69
N GLN A 339 -8.91 22.17 4.35
CA GLN A 339 -8.02 21.30 5.15
C GLN A 339 -6.97 20.57 4.30
N SER A 340 -6.46 21.19 3.24
CA SER A 340 -5.32 20.71 2.41
C SER A 340 -4.03 20.40 3.22
N ASP A 341 -4.08 20.58 4.53
CA ASP A 341 -2.95 20.57 5.46
C ASP A 341 -2.70 19.23 6.16
N THR A 342 -3.51 18.20 5.93
CA THR A 342 -3.36 16.90 6.62
C THR A 342 -2.94 15.77 5.68
N GLY A 343 -1.71 15.89 5.16
CA GLY A 343 -0.97 14.74 4.64
C GLY A 343 -0.36 13.95 5.80
N GLY A 344 -0.93 12.76 6.08
CA GLY A 344 -0.48 11.82 7.12
C GLY A 344 -1.56 11.61 8.16
#